data_AF-A0A416MKW7-F1
#
_entry.id   AF-A0A416MKW7-F1
#
_cell.length_a   1.000
_cell.length_b   1.000
_cell.length_c   1.000
_cell.angle_alpha   90.00
_cell.angle_beta   90.00
_cell.angle_gamma   90.00
#
_symmetry.space_group_name_H-M   'P 1'
#
loop_
_entity.id
_entity.type
_entity.pdbx_description
1 polymer ?
#
loop_
_entity_poly.entity_id
_entity_poly.type
_entity_poly.pdbx_seq_one_letter_code
_entity_poly.pdbx_strand_id
1 'polypeptide(L)'
;MPLFLYSCRWNIEISYYEQKTFWSLCSYMVRSRKGIEMLINLINISYAAMKLLPYVDDKFAGYRNKSVQDFRFALSEGIRSQVVFATFVEKVENQIKSTSVINALKQAFSQNMSHL
;
A
#
# COMPACT_ATOMS: atom_id res chain seq x y z
N MET A 1 8.46 -37.32 19.49
CA MET A 1 8.81 -36.23 18.54
C MET A 1 9.38 -35.06 19.33
N PRO A 2 10.49 -34.43 18.89
CA PRO A 2 11.08 -33.30 19.60
C PRO A 2 10.15 -32.09 19.56
N LEU A 3 9.98 -31.41 20.72
CA LEU A 3 9.12 -30.24 20.90
C LEU A 3 9.36 -29.13 19.85
N PHE A 4 10.60 -29.01 19.36
CA PHE A 4 10.98 -28.07 18.30
C PHE A 4 10.15 -28.23 17.01
N LEU A 5 9.93 -29.47 16.54
CA LEU A 5 9.14 -29.72 15.32
C LEU A 5 7.67 -29.32 15.51
N TYR A 6 7.17 -29.44 16.75
CA TYR A 6 5.81 -29.03 17.09
C TYR A 6 5.67 -27.50 17.05
N SER A 7 6.67 -26.76 17.51
CA SER A 7 6.72 -25.29 17.41
C SER A 7 6.72 -24.81 15.95
N CYS A 8 7.51 -25.45 15.07
CA CYS A 8 7.50 -25.13 13.64
C CYS A 8 6.13 -25.38 13.00
N ARG A 9 5.50 -26.52 13.30
CA ARG A 9 4.15 -26.87 12.81
C ARG A 9 3.12 -25.84 13.25
N TRP A 10 3.14 -25.44 14.52
CA TRP A 10 2.21 -24.46 15.07
C TRP A 10 2.38 -23.09 14.42
N ASN A 11 3.63 -22.64 14.21
CA ASN A 11 3.90 -21.35 13.55
C ASN A 11 3.37 -21.28 12.11
N ILE A 12 3.38 -22.40 11.37
CA ILE A 12 2.78 -22.51 10.04
C ILE A 12 1.26 -22.35 10.13
N GLU A 13 0.63 -23.03 11.09
CA GLU A 13 -0.82 -22.98 11.32
C GLU A 13 -1.28 -21.57 11.71
N ILE A 14 -0.58 -20.91 12.64
CA ILE A 14 -0.84 -19.51 13.00
C ILE A 14 -0.71 -18.60 11.77
N SER A 15 0.37 -18.75 10.99
CA SER A 15 0.57 -17.94 9.78
C SER A 15 -0.54 -18.14 8.75
N TYR A 16 -1.07 -19.35 8.61
CA TYR A 16 -2.17 -19.67 7.71
C TYR A 16 -3.46 -18.94 8.11
N TYR A 17 -3.79 -18.91 9.41
CA TYR A 17 -4.97 -18.19 9.89
C TYR A 17 -4.79 -16.66 9.84
N GLU A 18 -3.59 -16.16 10.11
CA GLU A 18 -3.25 -14.74 9.95
C GLU A 18 -3.40 -14.29 8.49
N GLN A 19 -2.96 -15.09 7.52
CA GLN A 19 -3.13 -14.81 6.08
C GLN A 19 -4.60 -14.72 5.66
N LYS A 20 -5.44 -15.64 6.13
CA LYS A 20 -6.89 -15.61 5.85
C LYS A 20 -7.58 -14.33 6.36
N THR A 21 -7.04 -13.72 7.41
CA THR A 21 -7.60 -12.53 8.05
C THR A 21 -6.81 -11.25 7.70
N PHE A 22 -5.83 -11.35 6.80
CA PHE A 22 -4.82 -10.33 6.57
C PHE A 22 -5.34 -9.08 5.87
N TRP A 23 -5.85 -9.15 4.65
CA TRP A 23 -6.55 -8.03 4.00
C TRP A 23 -7.73 -8.60 3.25
N SER A 24 -8.91 -7.99 3.43
CA SER A 24 -10.03 -8.22 2.53
C SER A 24 -9.78 -7.46 1.23
N LEU A 25 -8.79 -7.91 0.44
CA LEU A 25 -8.43 -7.26 -0.83
C LEU A 25 -9.57 -7.36 -1.86
N CYS A 26 -10.52 -8.28 -1.67
CA CYS A 26 -11.70 -8.39 -2.52
C CYS A 26 -12.97 -8.49 -1.67
N SER A 27 -13.77 -7.43 -1.70
CA SER A 27 -15.21 -7.48 -1.41
C SER A 27 -16.02 -8.09 -2.57
N TYR A 28 -15.38 -8.38 -3.71
CA TYR A 28 -16.00 -8.90 -4.91
C TYR A 28 -15.64 -10.37 -5.16
N MET A 29 -16.62 -11.19 -5.51
CA MET A 29 -16.45 -12.62 -5.74
C MET A 29 -15.82 -12.88 -7.12
N VAL A 30 -14.51 -13.12 -7.16
CA VAL A 30 -13.81 -13.54 -8.40
C VAL A 30 -14.24 -14.97 -8.74
N ARG A 31 -14.87 -15.16 -9.91
CA ARG A 31 -15.42 -16.47 -10.33
C ARG A 31 -14.50 -17.28 -11.24
N SER A 32 -13.43 -16.69 -11.77
CA SER A 32 -12.49 -17.40 -12.63
C SER A 32 -11.42 -18.10 -11.79
N ARG A 33 -11.11 -19.37 -12.11
CA ARG A 33 -10.05 -20.13 -11.42
C ARG A 33 -8.72 -19.38 -11.40
N LYS A 34 -8.30 -18.86 -12.55
CA LYS A 34 -7.06 -18.08 -12.70
C LYS A 34 -7.07 -16.81 -11.85
N GLY A 35 -8.21 -16.12 -11.75
CA GLY A 35 -8.35 -14.93 -10.92
C GLY A 35 -8.26 -15.22 -9.43
N ILE A 36 -8.88 -16.33 -8.98
CA ILE A 36 -8.78 -16.81 -7.60
C ILE A 36 -7.33 -17.16 -7.26
N GLU A 37 -6.64 -17.91 -8.12
CA GLU A 37 -5.22 -18.26 -7.94
C GLU A 37 -4.33 -17.01 -7.84
N MET A 38 -4.51 -16.04 -8.74
CA MET A 38 -3.77 -14.77 -8.69
C MET A 38 -4.03 -13.99 -7.41
N LEU A 39 -5.28 -13.93 -6.94
CA LEU A 39 -5.64 -13.22 -5.72
C LEU A 39 -5.01 -13.87 -4.48
N ILE A 40 -5.08 -15.19 -4.38
CA ILE A 40 -4.46 -15.94 -3.28
C ILE A 40 -2.93 -15.72 -3.28
N ASN A 41 -2.29 -15.80 -4.44
CA ASN A 41 -0.85 -15.55 -4.57
C ASN A 41 -0.47 -14.12 -4.16
N LEU A 42 -1.28 -13.14 -4.55
CA LEU A 42 -1.07 -11.75 -4.16
C LEU A 42 -1.17 -11.56 -2.64
N ILE A 43 -2.18 -12.15 -1.99
CA ILE A 43 -2.33 -12.10 -0.53
C ILE A 43 -1.13 -12.75 0.16
N ASN A 44 -0.68 -13.91 -0.32
CA ASN A 44 0.46 -14.62 0.25
C ASN A 44 1.76 -13.82 0.16
N ILE A 45 2.06 -13.24 -1.00
CA ILE A 45 3.24 -12.39 -1.20
C ILE A 45 3.15 -11.14 -0.33
N SER A 46 1.99 -10.49 -0.29
CA SER A 46 1.78 -9.27 0.50
C SER A 46 1.98 -9.52 1.99
N TYR A 47 1.45 -10.64 2.50
CA TYR A 47 1.63 -11.05 3.88
C TYR A 47 3.08 -11.38 4.21
N ALA A 48 3.76 -12.14 3.34
CA ALA A 48 5.17 -12.48 3.51
C ALA A 48 6.05 -11.21 3.52
N ALA A 49 5.80 -10.30 2.58
CA ALA A 49 6.48 -9.00 2.52
C ALA A 49 6.26 -8.21 3.81
N MET A 50 5.01 -8.16 4.33
CA MET A 50 4.75 -7.51 5.61
C MET A 50 5.54 -8.17 6.75
N LYS A 51 5.48 -9.49 6.93
CA LYS A 51 6.24 -10.15 8.01
C LYS A 51 7.75 -9.91 7.93
N LEU A 52 8.29 -9.78 6.72
CA LEU A 52 9.71 -9.54 6.49
C LEU A 52 10.10 -8.06 6.69
N LEU A 53 9.18 -7.12 6.46
CA LEU A 53 9.45 -5.69 6.43
C LEU A 53 10.14 -5.14 7.71
N PRO A 54 9.76 -5.53 8.94
CA PRO A 54 10.46 -5.13 10.18
C PRO A 54 11.92 -5.58 10.27
N TYR A 55 12.31 -6.60 9.51
CA TYR A 55 13.68 -7.13 9.49
C TYR A 55 14.55 -6.47 8.43
N VAL A 56 13.94 -5.86 7.40
CA VAL A 56 14.65 -5.24 6.27
C VAL A 56 14.82 -3.74 6.46
N ASP A 57 13.82 -3.06 7.03
CA ASP A 57 13.83 -1.60 7.21
C ASP A 57 13.81 -1.23 8.70
N ASP A 58 14.83 -0.48 9.13
CA ASP A 58 14.99 -0.02 10.49
C ASP A 58 13.83 0.87 10.98
N LYS A 59 13.12 1.54 10.07
CA LYS A 59 11.91 2.32 10.40
C LYS A 59 10.82 1.45 11.03
N PHE A 60 10.79 0.16 10.67
CA PHE A 60 9.80 -0.79 11.17
C PHE A 60 10.38 -1.78 12.19
N ALA A 61 11.66 -1.65 12.58
CA ALA A 61 12.30 -2.54 13.54
C ALA A 61 11.56 -2.61 14.90
N GLY A 62 10.89 -1.52 15.30
CA GLY A 62 10.06 -1.47 16.50
C GLY A 62 8.82 -2.37 16.47
N TYR A 63 8.49 -2.98 15.33
CA TYR A 63 7.35 -3.90 15.17
C TYR A 63 7.73 -5.38 15.18
N ARG A 64 9.03 -5.74 15.29
CA ARG A 64 9.50 -7.15 15.30
C ARG A 64 8.83 -8.01 16.37
N ASN A 65 8.57 -7.43 17.55
CA ASN A 65 7.97 -8.11 18.70
C ASN A 65 6.51 -7.68 18.95
N LYS A 66 5.90 -6.93 18.03
CA LYS A 66 4.51 -6.46 18.18
C LYS A 66 3.53 -7.41 17.51
N SER A 67 2.25 -7.24 17.83
CA SER A 67 1.18 -7.97 17.15
C SER A 67 1.20 -7.69 15.64
N VAL A 68 0.94 -8.74 14.87
CA VAL A 68 0.81 -8.66 13.41
C VAL A 68 -0.32 -7.71 13.02
N GLN A 69 -1.38 -7.64 13.83
CA GLN A 69 -2.51 -6.75 13.57
C GLN A 69 -2.13 -5.28 13.74
N ASP A 70 -1.36 -4.95 14.78
CA ASP A 70 -0.89 -3.59 15.03
C ASP A 70 0.03 -3.13 13.91
N PHE A 71 0.95 -4.00 13.48
CA PHE A 71 1.84 -3.69 12.38
C PHE A 71 1.08 -3.53 11.06
N ARG A 72 0.09 -4.40 10.80
CA ARG A 72 -0.80 -4.28 9.64
C ARG A 72 -1.52 -2.94 9.64
N PHE A 73 -2.05 -2.51 10.79
CA PHE A 73 -2.77 -1.24 10.90
C PHE A 73 -1.84 -0.06 10.62
N ALA A 74 -0.68 0.00 11.28
CA ALA A 74 0.32 1.04 11.05
C ALA A 74 0.79 1.10 9.59
N LEU A 75 1.04 -0.06 8.98
CA LEU A 75 1.42 -0.15 7.56
C LEU A 75 0.29 0.32 6.64
N SER A 76 -0.96 -0.05 6.93
CA SER A 76 -2.13 0.36 6.15
C SER A 76 -2.33 1.88 6.20
N GLU A 77 -2.15 2.50 7.37
CA GLU A 77 -2.21 3.96 7.52
C GLU A 77 -1.07 4.66 6.76
N GLY A 78 0.15 4.10 6.82
CA GLY A 78 1.29 4.60 6.04
C GLY A 78 1.03 4.56 4.53
N ILE A 79 0.49 3.45 4.02
CA ILE A 79 0.11 3.31 2.60
C ILE A 79 -0.99 4.30 2.23
N ARG A 80 -2.05 4.43 3.04
CA ARG A 80 -3.13 5.39 2.79
C ARG A 80 -2.61 6.82 2.72
N SER A 81 -1.73 7.22 3.63
CA SER A 81 -1.10 8.54 3.61
C SER A 81 -0.30 8.77 2.33
N GLN A 82 0.48 7.79 1.89
CA GLN A 82 1.24 7.88 0.63
C GLN A 82 0.34 7.96 -0.60
N VAL A 83 -0.74 7.17 -0.65
CA VAL A 83 -1.70 7.21 -1.77
C VAL A 83 -2.38 8.58 -1.84
N VAL A 84 -2.84 9.11 -0.69
CA VAL A 84 -3.43 10.46 -0.63
C VAL A 84 -2.44 11.51 -1.10
N PHE A 85 -1.18 11.43 -0.66
CA PHE A 85 -0.14 12.35 -1.08
C PHE A 85 0.16 12.24 -2.58
N ALA A 86 0.28 11.03 -3.12
CA ALA A 86 0.51 10.80 -4.55
C ALA A 86 -0.65 11.34 -5.40
N THR A 87 -1.91 11.09 -5.00
CA THR A 87 -3.09 11.64 -5.66
C THR A 87 -3.14 13.17 -5.58
N PHE A 88 -2.72 13.75 -4.46
CA PHE A 88 -2.63 15.21 -4.31
C PHE A 88 -1.59 15.81 -5.24
N VAL A 89 -0.38 15.24 -5.27
CA VAL A 89 0.71 15.66 -6.17
C VAL A 89 0.27 15.55 -7.63
N GLU A 90 -0.34 14.43 -8.01
CA GLU A 90 -0.87 14.23 -9.37
C GLU A 90 -1.91 15.30 -9.73
N LYS A 91 -2.84 15.61 -8.82
CA LYS A 91 -3.83 16.67 -9.04
C LYS A 91 -3.19 18.05 -9.18
N VAL A 92 -2.22 18.40 -8.34
CA VAL A 92 -1.50 19.68 -8.42
C VAL A 92 -0.70 19.78 -9.72
N GLU A 93 -0.01 18.71 -10.10
CA GLU A 93 0.77 18.66 -11.34
C GLU A 93 -0.14 18.81 -12.57
N ASN A 94 -1.28 18.12 -12.60
CA ASN A 94 -2.26 18.26 -13.67
C ASN A 94 -2.89 19.66 -13.74
N GLN A 95 -3.11 20.31 -12.59
CA GLN A 95 -3.61 21.70 -12.55
C GLN A 95 -2.56 22.69 -13.07
N ILE A 96 -1.29 22.53 -12.71
CA ILE A 96 -0.18 23.39 -13.18
C ILE A 96 0.07 23.17 -14.69
N LYS A 97 0.00 21.91 -15.15
CA LYS A 97 0.15 21.56 -16.57
C LYS A 97 -1.09 21.86 -17.41
N SER A 98 -2.21 22.24 -16.79
CA SER A 98 -3.41 22.58 -17.52
C SER A 98 -3.13 23.77 -18.44
N THR A 99 -3.31 23.53 -19.74
CA THR A 99 -3.10 24.51 -20.81
C THR A 99 -3.91 25.79 -20.58
N SER A 100 -5.01 25.73 -19.82
CA SER A 100 -5.81 26.89 -19.43
C SER A 100 -5.06 27.84 -18.50
N VAL A 101 -4.27 27.32 -17.55
CA VAL A 101 -3.48 28.13 -16.59
C VAL A 101 -2.29 28.77 -17.32
N ILE A 102 -1.63 28.00 -18.18
CA ILE A 102 -0.53 28.50 -19.03
C ILE A 102 -1.04 29.56 -20.00
N ASN A 103 -2.20 29.36 -20.62
CA ASN A 103 -2.80 30.32 -21.54
C ASN A 103 -3.30 31.57 -20.81
N ALA A 104 -3.92 31.43 -19.63
CA ALA A 104 -4.33 32.56 -18.80
C ALA A 104 -3.13 33.39 -18.34
N LEU A 105 -2.01 32.76 -17.97
CA LEU A 105 -0.75 33.45 -17.67
C LEU A 105 -0.20 34.18 -18.89
N LYS A 106 -0.10 33.52 -20.05
CA LYS A 106 0.31 34.19 -21.31
C LYS A 106 -0.57 35.40 -21.64
N GLN A 107 -1.88 35.25 -21.44
CA GLN A 107 -2.85 36.30 -21.72
C GLN A 107 -2.70 37.46 -20.73
N ALA A 108 -2.50 37.20 -19.44
CA ALA A 108 -2.22 38.21 -18.41
C ALA A 108 -0.91 38.97 -18.66
N PHE A 109 0.16 38.28 -19.08
CA PHE A 109 1.41 38.93 -19.48
C PHE A 109 1.25 39.77 -20.76
N SER A 110 0.48 39.32 -21.75
CA SER A 110 0.19 40.12 -22.94
C SER A 110 -0.65 41.38 -22.64
N GLN A 111 -1.60 41.28 -21.70
CA GLN A 111 -2.44 42.41 -21.28
C GLN A 111 -1.62 43.47 -20.53
N ASN A 112 -0.73 43.05 -19.63
CA ASN A 112 0.18 43.95 -18.91
C ASN A 112 1.18 44.66 -19.84
N MET A 113 1.57 44.05 -20.97
CA MET A 113 2.45 44.67 -21.95
C MET A 113 1.73 45.63 -22.90
N SER A 114 0.41 45.48 -23.10
CA SER A 114 -0.42 46.42 -23.87
C SER A 114 -0.91 47.64 -23.07
N HIS A 115 -0.71 47.61 -21.75
CA HIS A 115 -1.04 48.71 -20.83
C HIS A 115 0.18 49.57 -20.46
N LEU A 116 1.34 49.34 -21.07
CA LEU A 116 2.56 50.15 -20.98
C LEU A 116 2.80 50.88 -22.31
#